data_AF-A0A4Z1RKX5-F1
#
_entry.id   AF-A0A4Z1RKX5-F1
#
_cell.length_a   1.000
_cell.length_b   1.000
_cell.length_c   1.000
_cell.angle_alpha   90.00
_cell.angle_beta   90.00
_cell.angle_gamma   90.00
#
_symmetry.space_group_name_H-M   'P 1'
#
loop_
_entity.id
_entity.type
_entity.pdbx_description
1 polymer ?
#
loop_
_entity_poly.entity_id
_entity_poly.type
_entity_poly.pdbx_seq_one_letter_code
_entity_poly.pdbx_strand_id
1 'polypeptide(L)' 'MLAAEWCGYCRKQQGDFERASVRYRVLDVDTPEGDRAMQAMGVRGVPTTIIGQQVVHGYDTTELDRGLTRLGYRVY' A
#
# COMPACT_ATOMS: atom_id res chain seq x y z
N MET A 1 -0.90 -4.08 -0.78
CA MET A 1 -1.43 -2.84 -0.20
C MET A 1 -2.77 -3.16 0.42
N LEU A 2 -2.94 -2.84 1.70
CA LEU A 2 -4.23 -2.84 2.38
C LEU A 2 -4.90 -1.51 2.05
N ALA A 3 -6.11 -1.57 1.50
CA ALA A 3 -6.86 -0.40 1.03
C ALA A 3 -8.36 -0.58 1.29
N ALA A 4 -9.13 0.48 1.08
CA ALA A 4 -10.58 0.43 1.07
C ALA A 4 -11.13 1.27 -0.09
N GLU A 5 -12.33 0.98 -0.57
CA GLU A 5 -12.94 1.75 -1.68
C GLU A 5 -13.21 3.20 -1.30
N TRP A 6 -13.61 3.46 -0.05
CA TRP A 6 -13.90 4.81 0.47
C TRP A 6 -12.65 5.67 0.69
N CYS A 7 -11.45 5.09 0.60
CA CYS A 7 -10.21 5.76 0.93
C CYS A 7 -9.61 6.54 -0.26
N GLY A 8 -9.69 7.87 -0.22
CA GLY A 8 -9.14 8.75 -1.26
C GLY A 8 -7.63 8.63 -1.46
N TYR A 9 -6.86 8.53 -0.36
CA TYR A 9 -5.41 8.34 -0.41
C TYR A 9 -5.01 6.98 -0.98
N CYS A 10 -5.86 5.96 -0.82
CA CYS A 10 -5.64 4.65 -1.40
C CYS A 10 -5.72 4.72 -2.92
N ARG A 11 -6.76 5.37 -3.47
CA ARG A 11 -6.88 5.62 -4.91
C ARG A 11 -5.72 6.43 -5.46
N LYS A 12 -5.27 7.45 -4.72
CA LYS A 12 -4.09 8.26 -5.11
C LYS A 12 -2.84 7.39 -5.25
N GLN A 13 -2.53 6.56 -4.25
CA GLN A 13 -1.38 5.65 -4.27
C GLN A 13 -1.45 4.63 -5.40
N GLN A 14 -2.61 4.00 -5.60
CA GLN A 14 -2.83 3.05 -6.68
C GLN A 14 -2.56 3.70 -8.04
N GLY A 15 -3.05 4.93 -8.25
CA GLY A 15 -2.78 5.68 -9.47
C GLY A 15 -1.29 5.97 -9.68
N ASP A 16 -0.52 6.27 -8.63
CA ASP A 16 0.94 6.44 -8.76
C ASP A 16 1.62 5.11 -9.15
N PHE A 17 1.22 4.03 -8.49
CA PHE A 17 1.75 2.69 -8.75
C PHE A 17 1.44 2.22 -10.17
N GLU A 18 0.23 2.47 -10.66
CA GLU A 18 -0.19 2.18 -12.03
C GLU A 18 0.64 2.97 -13.06
N ARG A 19 0.80 4.28 -12.86
CA ARG A 19 1.61 5.12 -13.77
C ARG A 19 3.06 4.67 -13.83
N ALA A 20 3.61 4.21 -12.71
CA ALA A 20 4.97 3.69 -12.63
C ALA A 20 5.08 2.18 -12.93
N SER A 21 3.99 1.52 -13.36
CA SER A 21 3.95 0.08 -13.65
C SER A 21 4.48 -0.80 -12.51
N VAL A 22 4.23 -0.36 -11.26
CA VAL A 22 4.55 -1.15 -10.06
C VAL A 22 3.68 -2.39 -10.06
N ARG A 23 4.28 -3.55 -9.79
CA ARG A 23 3.51 -4.77 -9.56
C ARG A 23 3.09 -4.83 -8.11
N TYR A 24 1.79 -4.79 -7.84
CA TYR A 24 1.24 -4.86 -6.51
C TYR A 24 -0.10 -5.59 -6.50
N ARG A 25 -0.54 -6.01 -5.31
CA ARG A 25 -1.91 -6.50 -5.07
C ARG A 25 -2.59 -5.62 -4.04
N VAL A 26 -3.91 -5.47 -4.20
CA VAL A 26 -4.77 -4.82 -3.23
C VAL A 26 -5.49 -5.89 -2.41
N LEU A 27 -5.52 -5.69 -1.10
CA LEU A 27 -6.40 -6.42 -0.19
C LEU A 27 -7.37 -5.39 0.38
N ASP A 28 -8.65 -5.54 0.06
CA ASP A 28 -9.70 -4.67 0.54
C ASP A 28 -10.04 -5.00 1.99
N VAL A 29 -9.83 -4.04 2.89
CA VAL A 29 -10.03 -4.20 4.33
C VAL A 29 -11.48 -4.39 4.73
N ASP A 30 -12.42 -4.04 3.85
CA ASP A 30 -13.85 -4.28 4.07
C ASP A 30 -14.24 -5.74 3.77
N THR A 31 -13.30 -6.57 3.29
CA THR A 31 -13.48 -8.02 3.07
C THR A 31 -12.89 -8.85 4.22
N PRO A 32 -13.38 -10.09 4.46
CA PRO A 32 -12.80 -10.98 5.46
C PRO A 32 -11.32 -11.30 5.25
N GLU A 33 -10.82 -11.27 4.01
CA GLU A 33 -9.39 -11.46 3.72
C GLU A 33 -8.57 -10.24 4.16
N GLY A 34 -9.02 -9.03 3.81
CA GLY A 34 -8.34 -7.80 4.19
C GLY A 34 -8.38 -7.56 5.70
N ASP A 35 -9.49 -7.83 6.37
CA ASP A 35 -9.59 -7.76 7.84
C ASP A 35 -8.59 -8.71 8.52
N ARG A 36 -8.51 -9.98 8.08
CA ARG A 36 -7.49 -10.91 8.59
C ARG A 36 -6.07 -10.42 8.34
N ALA A 37 -5.80 -9.82 7.18
CA ALA A 37 -4.50 -9.26 6.88
C ALA A 37 -4.18 -8.03 7.74
N MET A 38 -5.15 -7.17 8.03
CA MET A 38 -5.01 -6.03 8.96
C MET A 38 -4.63 -6.52 10.36
N GLN A 39 -5.33 -7.54 10.87
CA GLN A 39 -5.08 -8.14 12.17
C GLN A 39 -3.69 -8.80 12.24
N ALA A 40 -3.34 -9.61 11.23
CA ALA A 40 -2.06 -10.29 11.15
C ALA A 40 -0.86 -9.32 11.09
N MET A 41 -1.05 -8.17 10.43
CA MET A 41 -0.03 -7.12 10.33
C MET A 41 -0.06 -6.14 11.52
N GLY A 42 -1.05 -6.23 12.42
CA GLY A 42 -1.19 -5.33 13.56
C GLY A 42 -1.47 -3.87 13.19
N VAL A 43 -2.05 -3.63 12.01
CA VAL A 43 -2.27 -2.27 11.49
C VAL A 43 -3.71 -1.83 11.65
N ARG A 44 -3.93 -0.52 11.79
CA ARG A 44 -5.25 0.05 12.15
C ARG A 44 -5.82 1.00 11.11
N GLY A 45 -5.13 1.22 9.99
CA GLY A 45 -5.58 2.18 8.98
C GLY A 45 -5.09 1.85 7.58
N VAL A 46 -5.74 2.51 6.62
CA VAL A 46 -5.43 2.44 5.19
C VAL A 46 -5.07 3.82 4.63
N PRO A 47 -4.24 3.89 3.56
CA PRO A 47 -3.54 2.76 2.96
C PRO A 47 -2.42 2.25 3.88
N THR A 48 -2.15 0.94 3.85
CA THR A 48 -0.92 0.37 4.42
C THR A 48 -0.24 -0.47 3.35
N THR A 49 1.02 -0.18 3.05
CA THR A 49 1.78 -0.84 1.98
C THR A 49 2.94 -1.64 2.54
N ILE A 50 2.96 -2.92 2.20
CA ILE A 50 4.00 -3.87 2.62
C ILE A 50 4.97 -4.05 1.45
N ILE A 51 6.24 -3.72 1.67
CA ILE A 51 7.33 -3.78 0.69
C ILE A 51 8.43 -4.67 1.27
N GLY A 52 8.43 -5.95 0.90
CA GLY A 52 9.30 -6.94 1.54
C GLY A 52 9.02 -7.01 3.04
N GLN A 53 10.01 -6.64 3.88
CA GLN A 53 9.88 -6.58 5.34
C GLN A 53 9.46 -5.19 5.87
N GLN A 54 9.35 -4.19 5.00
CA GLN A 54 8.97 -2.83 5.39
C GLN A 54 7.45 -2.67 5.35
N VAL A 55 6.89 -2.10 6.40
CA VAL A 55 5.48 -1.68 6.45
C VAL A 55 5.44 -0.16 6.41
N VAL A 56 4.78 0.38 5.39
CA VAL A 56 4.58 1.82 5.22
C VAL A 56 3.13 2.15 5.54
N HIS A 57 2.94 3.03 6.51
CA HIS A 57 1.61 3.46 6.95
C HIS A 57 1.20 4.75 6.23
N GLY A 58 -0.04 4.78 5.74
CA GLY A 58 -0.57 5.93 5.04
C GLY A 58 0.07 6.16 3.67
N TYR A 59 -0.23 7.33 3.12
CA TYR A 59 0.32 7.81 1.86
C TYR A 59 1.63 8.59 2.11
N ASP A 60 2.62 7.92 2.70
CA ASP A 60 3.95 8.48 2.95
C ASP A 60 4.85 8.28 1.73
N THR A 61 4.90 9.28 0.84
CA THR A 61 5.67 9.20 -0.41
C THR A 61 7.16 9.02 -0.18
N THR A 62 7.70 9.51 0.94
CA THR A 62 9.14 9.38 1.26
C THR A 62 9.50 7.94 1.59
N GLU A 63 8.71 7.29 2.46
CA GLU A 63 8.94 5.89 2.82
C GLU A 63 8.62 4.93 1.66
N LEU A 64 7.60 5.26 0.86
CA LEU A 64 7.26 4.50 -0.34
C LEU A 64 8.39 4.57 -1.37
N ASP A 65 8.93 5.77 -1.65
CA ASP A 65 10.03 5.92 -2.59
C ASP A 65 11.25 5.11 -2.17
N ARG A 66 11.64 5.22 -0.89
CA ARG A 66 12.77 4.46 -0.34
C ARG A 66 12.56 2.95 -0.46
N GLY A 67 11.34 2.47 -0.24
CA GLY A 67 11.01 1.05 -0.38
C GLY A 67 11.04 0.59 -1.84
N LEU A 68 10.42 1.35 -2.72
CA LEU A 68 10.20 1.01 -4.13
C LEU A 68 11.46 1.13 -4.98
N THR A 69 12.29 2.16 -4.73
CA THR A 69 13.56 2.37 -5.42
C THR A 69 14.52 1.20 -5.19
N ARG A 70 14.53 0.59 -4.00
CA ARG A 70 15.33 -0.63 -3.72
C ARG A 70 14.90 -1.84 -4.56
N LEU A 71 13.67 -1.84 -5.05
CA LEU A 71 13.13 -2.87 -5.94
C LEU A 71 13.23 -2.49 -7.43
N GLY A 72 13.83 -1.33 -7.74
CA GLY A 72 14.00 -0.83 -9.10
C GLY A 72 12.82 -0.01 -9.64
N TYR A 73 11.79 0.25 -8.82
CA TYR A 73 10.67 1.10 -9.21
C TYR A 73 10.97 2.57 -8.92
N ARG A 74 10.68 3.47 -9.87
CA ARG A 74 10.76 4.93 -9.68
C ARG A 74 9.36 5.51 -9.78
N VAL A 75 8.81 5.93 -8.63
CA VAL A 75 7.39 6.32 -8.51
C VAL A 75 7.23 7.77 -8.10
N TYR A 76 8.10 8.24 -7.20
CA TYR A 76 8.11 9.59 -6.64
C TYR A 76 9.39 10.33 -6.98
#